data_AF-A0A2V8GHF8-F1
#
_entry.id   AF-A0A2V8GHF8-F1
#
_cell.length_a   1.000
_cell.length_b   1.000
_cell.length_c   1.000
_cell.angle_alpha   90.00
_cell.angle_beta   90.00
_cell.angle_gamma   90.00
#
_symmetry.space_group_name_H-M   'P 1'
#
loop_
_entity.id
_entity.type
_entity.pdbx_description
1 polymer ?
#
loop_
_entity_poly.entity_id
_entity_poly.type
_entity_poly.pdbx_seq_one_letter_code
_entity_poly.pdbx_strand_id
1 'polypeptide(L)'
;GFRVVISELKFDPTRSRGPLAPDTLRRYLAEKFETYLREGWLTIEIRTGVGRFAVVPSRIRLPRLLADVRELALPRAPDKKLRLELYFDPSGRGRIAIRHHGVTVVEDLAALAAYGVEESAWAQGFVRGVLDADFLSPLPARSGFEENEDWIALLDVLDRYLPTLEAELDGHLAAHRAQQTSEIGERALRLARDILDLDEFRDLALPGGLARRGRPEPPRDRGPSRRSRRGTGEPPKSPGTVPSARGRRIRYEEVPFEDGSRAHSRFAAGVVQANTQHPDFQHAAKSSDARLAYAALMIGKESIAFNDRTGTVGDFLEKLLDFYFKLHARKPQRGRRRAASPSAEQEPLSLPDPGQENTSRSL
;
A
#
# COMPACT_ATOMS: atom_id res chain seq x y z
N GLY A 1 -17.85 -23.35 -31.03
CA GLY A 1 -17.95 -23.26 -29.56
C GLY A 1 -19.34 -23.66 -29.12
N PHE A 2 -19.45 -24.24 -27.93
CA PHE A 2 -20.71 -24.55 -27.27
C PHE A 2 -21.40 -23.26 -26.81
N ARG A 3 -22.73 -23.20 -26.92
CA ARG A 3 -23.53 -22.09 -26.40
C ARG A 3 -24.45 -22.63 -25.31
N VAL A 4 -24.32 -22.07 -24.11
CA VAL A 4 -25.17 -22.39 -22.97
C VAL A 4 -26.08 -21.20 -22.70
N VAL A 5 -27.38 -21.44 -22.70
CA VAL A 5 -28.39 -20.43 -22.34
C VAL A 5 -29.06 -20.89 -21.06
N ILE A 6 -28.92 -20.09 -20.00
CA ILE A 6 -29.58 -20.33 -18.71
C ILE A 6 -30.84 -19.46 -18.69
N SER A 7 -32.01 -20.08 -18.88
CA SER A 7 -33.31 -19.40 -18.86
C SER A 7 -34.15 -19.82 -17.65
N GLU A 8 -35.26 -19.10 -17.42
CA GLU A 8 -36.28 -19.43 -16.40
C GLU A 8 -35.77 -19.47 -14.95
N LEU A 9 -34.70 -18.73 -14.66
CA LEU A 9 -34.35 -18.40 -13.28
C LEU A 9 -35.52 -17.64 -12.65
N LYS A 10 -36.35 -18.35 -11.88
CA LYS A 10 -37.45 -17.79 -11.07
C LYS A 10 -36.85 -16.93 -9.95
N PHE A 11 -36.41 -15.73 -10.32
CA PHE A 11 -35.78 -14.77 -9.41
C PHE A 11 -36.68 -13.57 -9.21
N ASP A 12 -36.86 -13.19 -7.95
CA ASP A 12 -37.43 -11.92 -7.55
C ASP A 12 -36.39 -10.82 -7.81
N PRO A 13 -36.61 -9.91 -8.78
CA PRO A 13 -35.63 -8.92 -9.21
C PRO A 13 -35.30 -7.86 -8.16
N THR A 14 -36.00 -7.85 -7.03
CA THR A 14 -35.79 -6.91 -5.91
C THR A 14 -34.75 -7.39 -4.89
N ARG A 15 -34.38 -8.68 -4.89
CA ARG A 15 -33.37 -9.23 -3.96
C ARG A 15 -31.97 -9.17 -4.56
N SER A 16 -31.32 -8.02 -4.41
CA SER A 16 -29.92 -7.74 -4.79
C SER A 16 -28.87 -8.55 -4.00
N ARG A 17 -29.27 -9.40 -3.05
CA ARG A 17 -28.38 -10.17 -2.18
C ARG A 17 -28.81 -11.64 -2.13
N GLY A 18 -28.30 -12.43 -3.07
CA GLY A 18 -28.42 -13.89 -3.06
C GLY A 18 -27.31 -14.52 -3.92
N PRO A 19 -26.89 -15.78 -3.63
CA PRO A 19 -25.82 -16.46 -4.35
C PRO A 19 -26.12 -16.68 -5.85
N LEU A 20 -27.39 -16.56 -6.24
CA LEU A 20 -27.91 -16.74 -7.59
C LEU A 20 -28.37 -15.42 -8.24
N ALA A 21 -28.03 -14.26 -7.66
CA ALA A 21 -28.26 -12.96 -8.31
C ALA A 21 -27.53 -12.93 -9.67
N PRO A 22 -28.08 -12.31 -10.73
CA PRO A 22 -27.52 -12.38 -12.08
C PRO A 22 -26.05 -11.95 -12.16
N ASP A 23 -25.66 -10.92 -11.41
CA ASP A 23 -24.26 -10.46 -11.35
C ASP A 23 -23.35 -11.45 -10.61
N THR A 24 -23.81 -12.03 -9.50
CA THR A 24 -23.05 -13.04 -8.73
C THR A 24 -22.87 -14.31 -9.56
N LEU A 25 -23.93 -14.77 -10.22
CA LEU A 25 -23.90 -15.93 -11.10
C LEU A 25 -23.03 -15.66 -12.32
N ARG A 26 -23.13 -14.48 -12.93
CA ARG A 26 -22.23 -14.07 -14.02
C ARG A 26 -20.77 -14.12 -13.57
N ARG A 27 -20.46 -13.59 -12.39
CA ARG A 27 -19.09 -13.59 -11.86
C ARG A 27 -18.59 -15.01 -11.59
N TYR A 28 -19.41 -15.84 -10.95
CA TYR A 28 -19.10 -17.23 -10.67
C TYR A 28 -18.85 -18.05 -11.94
N LEU A 29 -19.72 -17.93 -12.94
CA LEU A 29 -19.58 -18.62 -14.22
C LEU A 29 -18.39 -18.09 -15.03
N ALA A 30 -18.13 -16.77 -14.98
CA ALA A 30 -16.97 -16.17 -15.61
C ALA A 30 -15.65 -16.68 -15.01
N GLU A 31 -15.61 -16.92 -13.70
CA GLU A 31 -14.45 -17.47 -12.98
C GLU A 31 -14.28 -18.97 -13.23
N LYS A 32 -15.37 -19.76 -13.18
CA LYS A 32 -15.32 -21.21 -13.38
C LYS A 32 -15.02 -21.63 -14.82
N PHE A 33 -15.53 -20.89 -15.80
CA PHE A 33 -15.36 -21.21 -17.22
C PHE A 33 -14.44 -20.24 -17.95
N GLU A 34 -13.55 -19.55 -17.23
CA GLU A 34 -12.72 -18.47 -17.77
C GLU A 34 -11.95 -18.89 -19.03
N THR A 35 -11.27 -20.05 -19.00
CA THR A 35 -10.48 -20.58 -20.12
C THR A 35 -11.34 -20.75 -21.37
N TYR A 36 -12.47 -21.46 -21.24
CA TYR A 36 -13.37 -21.73 -22.37
C TYR A 36 -14.01 -20.45 -22.93
N LEU A 37 -14.33 -19.48 -22.07
CA LEU A 37 -14.88 -18.19 -22.48
C LEU A 37 -13.82 -17.34 -23.20
N ARG A 38 -12.55 -17.39 -22.76
CA ARG A 38 -11.44 -16.62 -23.33
C ARG A 38 -11.02 -17.17 -24.71
N GLU A 39 -11.04 -18.48 -24.88
CA GLU A 39 -10.72 -19.16 -26.15
C GLU A 39 -11.89 -19.18 -27.14
N GLY A 40 -13.07 -18.67 -26.76
CA GLY A 40 -14.28 -18.65 -27.59
C GLY A 40 -14.91 -20.03 -27.79
N TRP A 41 -14.48 -21.03 -27.00
CA TRP A 41 -15.02 -22.39 -27.04
C TRP A 41 -16.37 -22.49 -26.34
N LEU A 42 -16.66 -21.59 -25.41
CA LEU A 42 -17.92 -21.52 -24.70
C LEU A 42 -18.48 -20.10 -24.76
N THR A 43 -19.79 -19.98 -24.94
CA THR A 43 -20.52 -18.72 -24.77
C THR A 43 -21.69 -18.97 -23.83
N ILE A 44 -21.74 -18.25 -22.71
CA ILE A 44 -22.81 -18.38 -21.73
C ILE A 44 -23.67 -17.10 -21.71
N GLU A 45 -24.98 -17.28 -21.80
CA GLU A 45 -25.98 -16.21 -21.74
C GLU A 45 -26.98 -16.52 -20.62
N ILE A 46 -27.12 -15.60 -19.67
CA ILE A 46 -28.10 -15.68 -18.58
C ILE A 46 -29.32 -14.87 -18.99
N ARG A 47 -30.48 -15.52 -19.10
CA ARG A 47 -31.76 -14.88 -19.39
C ARG A 47 -32.64 -14.85 -18.15
N THR A 48 -32.98 -13.66 -17.71
CA THR A 48 -33.98 -13.43 -16.66
C THR A 48 -35.20 -12.73 -17.25
N GLY A 49 -36.30 -12.67 -16.50
CA GLY A 49 -37.48 -11.90 -16.92
C GLY A 49 -37.20 -10.41 -17.13
N VAL A 50 -36.08 -9.90 -16.60
CA VAL A 50 -35.69 -8.48 -16.65
C VAL A 50 -34.69 -8.18 -17.77
N GLY A 51 -33.98 -9.19 -18.28
CA GLY A 51 -32.98 -8.94 -19.32
C GLY A 51 -32.08 -10.12 -19.66
N ARG A 52 -31.13 -9.86 -20.55
CA ARG A 52 -30.11 -10.83 -21.01
C ARG A 52 -28.74 -10.35 -20.57
N PHE A 53 -27.98 -11.23 -19.93
CA PHE A 53 -26.65 -10.93 -19.42
C PHE A 53 -25.64 -11.90 -20.04
N ALA A 54 -24.75 -11.38 -20.87
CA ALA A 54 -23.63 -12.16 -21.38
C ALA A 54 -22.60 -12.38 -20.27
N VAL A 55 -22.12 -13.62 -20.14
CA VAL A 55 -20.99 -13.93 -19.27
C VAL A 55 -19.71 -13.67 -20.07
N VAL A 56 -18.95 -12.66 -19.63
CA VAL A 56 -17.68 -12.26 -20.24
C VAL A 56 -16.56 -12.73 -19.31
N PRO A 57 -15.40 -13.18 -19.82
CA PRO A 57 -14.24 -13.47 -18.99
C PRO A 57 -13.92 -12.31 -18.04
N SER A 58 -13.66 -12.64 -16.77
CA SER A 58 -13.25 -11.64 -15.78
C SER A 58 -11.93 -11.02 -16.22
N ARG A 59 -11.91 -9.71 -16.49
CA ARG A 59 -10.65 -9.00 -16.75
C ARG A 59 -9.88 -8.93 -15.43
N ILE A 60 -8.84 -9.74 -15.29
CA ILE A 60 -7.91 -9.67 -14.17
C ILE A 60 -7.19 -8.32 -14.25
N ARG A 61 -7.54 -7.40 -13.35
CA ARG A 61 -6.90 -6.07 -13.21
C ARG A 61 -5.76 -6.12 -12.19
N LEU A 62 -4.98 -7.19 -12.21
CA LEU A 62 -3.83 -7.35 -11.33
C LEU A 62 -2.57 -7.25 -12.17
N PRO A 63 -1.48 -6.66 -11.64
CA PRO A 63 -0.18 -6.68 -12.31
C PRO A 63 0.23 -8.12 -12.58
N ARG A 64 0.67 -8.41 -13.80
CA ARG A 64 1.14 -9.75 -14.17
C ARG A 64 2.56 -9.95 -13.65
N LEU A 65 2.81 -11.10 -13.02
CA LEU A 65 4.14 -11.54 -12.60
C LEU A 65 4.74 -12.45 -13.69
N LEU A 66 6.06 -12.43 -13.81
CA LEU A 66 6.84 -13.16 -14.81
C LEU A 66 6.29 -12.93 -16.23
N ALA A 67 5.97 -11.67 -16.56
CA ALA A 67 5.28 -11.32 -17.80
C ALA A 67 6.05 -11.73 -19.07
N ASP A 68 7.38 -11.75 -18.97
CA ASP A 68 8.30 -12.13 -20.04
C ASP A 68 8.41 -13.66 -20.21
N VAL A 69 7.90 -14.43 -19.25
CA VAL A 69 8.09 -15.88 -19.16
C VAL A 69 6.73 -16.56 -19.08
N ARG A 70 6.11 -16.73 -20.26
CA ARG A 70 4.78 -17.36 -20.38
C ARG A 70 4.84 -18.89 -20.44
N GLU A 71 5.89 -19.43 -21.03
CA GLU A 71 6.13 -20.86 -21.18
C GLU A 71 7.52 -21.20 -20.66
N LEU A 72 7.62 -22.24 -19.86
CA LEU A 72 8.86 -22.80 -19.35
C LEU A 72 9.04 -24.21 -19.87
N ALA A 73 10.16 -24.48 -20.54
CA ALA A 73 10.53 -25.82 -20.94
C ALA A 73 11.18 -26.55 -19.76
N LEU A 74 10.88 -27.84 -19.60
CA LEU A 74 11.51 -28.64 -18.55
C LEU A 74 12.98 -28.92 -18.89
N PRO A 75 13.91 -28.88 -17.90
CA PRO A 75 15.35 -29.01 -18.17
C PRO A 75 15.75 -30.33 -18.83
N ARG A 76 15.04 -31.41 -18.52
CA ARG A 76 15.31 -32.77 -19.02
C ARG A 76 14.40 -33.20 -20.17
N ALA A 77 13.35 -32.42 -20.47
CA ALA A 77 12.34 -32.73 -21.48
C ALA A 77 11.85 -31.42 -22.13
N PRO A 78 12.60 -30.87 -23.09
CA PRO A 78 12.31 -29.54 -23.67
C PRO A 78 11.02 -29.50 -24.51
N ASP A 79 10.51 -30.66 -24.91
CA ASP A 79 9.21 -30.86 -25.56
C ASP A 79 8.03 -30.64 -24.60
N LYS A 80 8.24 -30.90 -23.31
CA LYS A 80 7.27 -30.67 -22.26
C LYS A 80 7.39 -29.21 -21.79
N LYS A 81 6.24 -28.53 -21.74
CA LYS A 81 6.16 -27.11 -21.40
C LYS A 81 5.16 -26.87 -20.29
N LEU A 82 5.58 -26.04 -19.33
CA LEU A 82 4.75 -25.47 -18.28
C LEU A 82 4.30 -24.07 -18.72
N ARG A 83 2.99 -23.79 -18.69
CA ARG A 83 2.49 -22.43 -18.94
C ARG A 83 2.13 -21.75 -17.62
N LEU A 84 2.45 -20.46 -17.53
CA LEU A 84 2.27 -19.68 -16.31
C LEU A 84 1.40 -18.44 -16.58
N GLU A 85 0.32 -18.33 -15.82
CA GLU A 85 -0.48 -17.11 -15.71
C GLU A 85 -0.50 -16.66 -14.24
N LEU A 86 0.47 -15.83 -13.87
CA LEU A 86 0.65 -15.35 -12.50
C LEU A 86 0.38 -13.86 -12.40
N TYR A 87 -0.17 -13.45 -11.27
CA TYR A 87 -0.55 -12.08 -10.98
C TYR A 87 -0.22 -11.73 -9.53
N PHE A 88 0.15 -10.48 -9.31
CA PHE A 88 0.35 -9.93 -7.98
C PHE A 88 -0.98 -9.61 -7.31
N ASP A 89 -1.25 -10.23 -6.16
CA ASP A 89 -2.44 -10.00 -5.35
C ASP A 89 -2.05 -9.29 -4.04
N PRO A 90 -2.27 -7.97 -3.91
CA PRO A 90 -1.91 -7.23 -2.71
C PRO A 90 -2.74 -7.62 -1.47
N SER A 91 -3.80 -8.42 -1.63
CA SER A 91 -4.65 -8.84 -0.50
C SER A 91 -4.03 -9.89 0.41
N GLY A 92 -2.95 -10.56 -0.03
CA GLY A 92 -2.34 -11.67 0.70
C GLY A 92 -3.20 -12.94 0.71
N ARG A 93 -4.17 -13.05 -0.21
CA ARG A 93 -5.09 -14.21 -0.36
C ARG A 93 -5.00 -14.88 -1.72
N GLY A 94 -3.99 -14.53 -2.50
CA GLY A 94 -3.65 -15.17 -3.75
C GLY A 94 -3.41 -16.66 -3.56
N ARG A 95 -3.78 -17.42 -4.59
CA ARG A 95 -3.57 -18.87 -4.65
C ARG A 95 -3.10 -19.24 -6.04
N ILE A 96 -2.27 -20.26 -6.11
CA ILE A 96 -1.75 -20.78 -7.37
C ILE A 96 -2.32 -22.18 -7.56
N ALA A 97 -3.07 -22.39 -8.64
CA ALA A 97 -3.63 -23.69 -8.95
C ALA A 97 -2.79 -24.40 -10.02
N ILE A 98 -2.67 -25.73 -9.94
CA ILE A 98 -2.10 -26.54 -11.01
C ILE A 98 -3.24 -27.17 -11.83
N ARG A 99 -3.15 -27.02 -13.15
CA ARG A 99 -4.10 -27.53 -14.12
C ARG A 99 -3.47 -28.55 -15.05
N HIS A 100 -4.30 -29.48 -15.51
CA HIS A 100 -3.96 -30.46 -16.53
C HIS A 100 -5.06 -30.43 -17.59
N HIS A 101 -4.67 -30.11 -18.83
CA HIS A 101 -5.57 -29.87 -19.96
C HIS A 101 -6.71 -28.88 -19.63
N GLY A 102 -6.35 -27.79 -18.95
CA GLY A 102 -7.27 -26.73 -18.52
C GLY A 102 -8.16 -27.08 -17.33
N VAL A 103 -8.07 -28.29 -16.78
CA VAL A 103 -8.82 -28.72 -15.60
C VAL A 103 -7.96 -28.55 -14.35
N THR A 104 -8.46 -27.83 -13.35
CA THR A 104 -7.79 -27.70 -12.05
C THR A 104 -7.74 -29.06 -11.34
N VAL A 105 -6.53 -29.50 -11.00
CA VAL A 105 -6.27 -30.73 -10.23
C VAL A 105 -5.83 -30.36 -8.80
N VAL A 106 -4.92 -29.40 -8.67
CA VAL A 106 -4.52 -28.85 -7.38
C VAL A 106 -5.05 -27.42 -7.28
N GLU A 107 -5.90 -27.15 -6.28
CA GLU A 107 -6.52 -25.83 -6.11
C GLU A 107 -5.55 -24.77 -5.55
N ASP A 108 -4.62 -25.21 -4.71
CA ASP A 108 -3.67 -24.35 -4.02
C ASP A 108 -2.32 -25.03 -3.85
N LEU A 109 -1.28 -24.44 -4.44
CA LEU A 109 0.09 -24.92 -4.35
C LEU A 109 0.59 -24.94 -2.89
N ALA A 110 0.06 -24.08 -2.03
CA ALA A 110 0.36 -24.07 -0.60
C ALA A 110 -0.08 -25.36 0.13
N ALA A 111 -0.98 -26.16 -0.48
CA ALA A 111 -1.38 -27.45 0.09
C ALA A 111 -0.32 -28.54 -0.06
N LEU A 112 0.73 -28.32 -0.87
CA LEU A 112 1.79 -29.29 -1.15
C LEU A 112 2.91 -29.25 -0.09
N ALA A 113 2.55 -29.49 1.17
CA ALA A 113 3.43 -29.34 2.34
C ALA A 113 4.67 -30.27 2.39
N ALA A 114 4.84 -31.18 1.42
CA ALA A 114 5.93 -32.16 1.44
C ALA A 114 7.20 -31.67 0.74
N TYR A 115 7.17 -30.52 0.07
CA TYR A 115 8.22 -30.11 -0.88
C TYR A 115 8.84 -28.73 -0.58
N GLY A 116 8.52 -28.10 0.56
CA GLY A 116 9.06 -26.78 0.94
C GLY A 116 8.47 -25.61 0.13
N VAL A 117 7.49 -25.88 -0.73
CA VAL A 117 6.82 -24.87 -1.56
C VAL A 117 5.91 -24.00 -0.71
N GLU A 118 5.38 -24.55 0.38
CA GLU A 118 4.50 -23.88 1.34
C GLU A 118 5.16 -22.69 2.07
N GLU A 119 6.49 -22.70 2.21
CA GLU A 119 7.26 -21.60 2.83
C GLU A 119 7.76 -20.57 1.80
N SER A 120 7.70 -20.93 0.51
CA SER A 120 8.23 -20.11 -0.58
C SER A 120 7.30 -18.96 -0.99
N ALA A 121 7.80 -18.01 -1.79
CA ALA A 121 7.00 -16.92 -2.36
C ALA A 121 5.78 -17.40 -3.18
N TRP A 122 5.80 -18.65 -3.66
CA TRP A 122 4.67 -19.27 -4.34
C TRP A 122 3.44 -19.45 -3.44
N ALA A 123 3.64 -19.63 -2.13
CA ALA A 123 2.58 -19.93 -1.16
C ALA A 123 2.28 -18.80 -0.15
N GLN A 124 3.03 -17.69 -0.19
CA GLN A 124 2.85 -16.55 0.73
C GLN A 124 1.54 -15.76 0.56
N GLY A 125 0.70 -16.12 -0.43
CA GLY A 125 -0.59 -15.48 -0.66
C GLY A 125 -0.54 -14.16 -1.44
N PHE A 126 0.63 -13.67 -1.83
CA PHE A 126 0.74 -12.48 -2.67
C PHE A 126 0.76 -12.78 -4.17
N VAL A 127 0.80 -14.07 -4.53
CA VAL A 127 0.77 -14.54 -5.91
C VAL A 127 -0.55 -15.26 -6.15
N ARG A 128 -1.26 -14.84 -7.19
CA ARG A 128 -2.50 -15.49 -7.65
C ARG A 128 -2.30 -15.93 -9.09
N GLY A 129 -2.66 -17.17 -9.41
CA GLY A 129 -2.49 -17.62 -10.79
C GLY A 129 -2.77 -19.08 -11.02
N VAL A 130 -2.38 -19.52 -12.22
CA VAL A 130 -2.50 -20.91 -12.65
C VAL A 130 -1.22 -21.37 -13.35
N LEU A 131 -0.91 -22.64 -13.14
CA LEU A 131 0.16 -23.38 -13.78
C LEU A 131 -0.49 -24.48 -14.63
N ASP A 132 -0.44 -24.37 -15.95
CA ASP A 132 -0.91 -25.44 -16.83
C ASP A 132 0.26 -26.39 -17.12
N ALA A 133 0.15 -27.61 -16.60
CA ALA A 133 1.15 -28.66 -16.64
C ALA A 133 0.55 -29.93 -17.27
N ASP A 134 0.27 -29.85 -18.57
CA ASP A 134 -0.37 -30.90 -19.37
C ASP A 134 0.46 -32.20 -19.46
N PHE A 135 1.75 -32.12 -19.13
CA PHE A 135 2.66 -33.26 -19.14
C PHE A 135 2.60 -34.10 -17.86
N LEU A 136 1.94 -33.63 -16.79
CA LEU A 136 1.81 -34.38 -15.54
C LEU A 136 0.66 -35.41 -15.64
N SER A 137 0.81 -36.54 -14.97
CA SER A 137 -0.23 -37.56 -14.85
C SER A 137 -1.07 -37.33 -13.59
N PRO A 138 -2.35 -36.92 -13.68
CA PRO A 138 -3.19 -36.75 -12.50
C PRO A 138 -3.59 -38.09 -11.88
N LEU A 139 -3.66 -38.14 -10.55
CA LEU A 139 -4.12 -39.32 -9.80
C LEU A 139 -5.62 -39.59 -10.05
N PRO A 140 -6.09 -40.85 -9.85
CA PRO A 140 -7.52 -41.14 -9.79
C PRO A 140 -8.24 -40.20 -8.81
N ALA A 141 -9.43 -39.73 -9.18
CA ALA A 141 -10.19 -38.70 -8.46
C ALA A 141 -9.62 -37.27 -8.45
N ARG A 142 -8.53 -36.98 -9.19
CA ARG A 142 -7.94 -35.64 -9.35
C ARG A 142 -7.54 -34.98 -8.03
N SER A 143 -7.10 -35.78 -7.06
CA SER A 143 -6.61 -35.29 -5.77
C SER A 143 -5.18 -34.76 -5.81
N GLY A 144 -4.46 -34.99 -6.92
CA GLY A 144 -3.06 -34.62 -7.08
C GLY A 144 -2.47 -35.21 -8.37
N PHE A 145 -1.15 -35.28 -8.43
CA PHE A 145 -0.39 -35.84 -9.56
C PHE A 145 0.48 -37.00 -9.09
N GLU A 146 0.83 -37.89 -10.02
CA GLU A 146 1.81 -38.95 -9.78
C GLU A 146 3.20 -38.34 -9.51
N GLU A 147 3.85 -38.78 -8.44
CA GLU A 147 5.19 -38.34 -8.04
C GLU A 147 6.29 -39.02 -8.89
N ASN A 148 6.29 -38.74 -10.19
CA ASN A 148 7.23 -39.29 -11.17
C ASN A 148 8.34 -38.28 -11.51
N GLU A 149 9.19 -38.60 -12.50
CA GLU A 149 10.28 -37.71 -12.92
C GLU A 149 9.78 -36.35 -13.44
N ASP A 150 8.59 -36.30 -14.03
CA ASP A 150 7.99 -35.05 -14.52
C ASP A 150 7.52 -34.15 -13.38
N TRP A 151 7.00 -34.75 -12.30
CA TRP A 151 6.66 -34.02 -11.07
C TRP A 151 7.91 -33.41 -10.43
N ILE A 152 8.99 -34.19 -10.33
CA ILE A 152 10.26 -33.69 -9.80
C ILE A 152 10.80 -32.55 -10.68
N ALA A 153 10.74 -32.72 -12.01
CA ALA A 153 11.20 -31.69 -12.94
C ALA A 153 10.36 -30.40 -12.88
N LEU A 154 9.06 -30.49 -12.57
CA LEU A 154 8.24 -29.31 -12.28
C LEU A 154 8.76 -28.57 -11.04
N LEU A 155 9.02 -29.29 -9.94
CA LEU A 155 9.53 -28.70 -8.70
C LEU A 155 10.88 -28.03 -8.92
N ASP A 156 11.79 -28.66 -9.67
CA ASP A 156 13.08 -28.08 -10.04
C ASP A 156 12.92 -26.77 -10.84
N VAL A 157 11.92 -26.68 -11.72
CA VAL A 157 11.62 -25.45 -12.46
C VAL A 157 11.07 -24.37 -11.55
N LEU A 158 10.17 -24.70 -10.62
CA LEU A 158 9.63 -23.74 -9.67
C LEU A 158 10.72 -23.18 -8.74
N ASP A 159 11.63 -24.03 -8.27
CA ASP A 159 12.76 -23.63 -7.44
C ASP A 159 13.72 -22.72 -8.21
N ARG A 160 14.04 -23.07 -9.46
CA ARG A 160 14.89 -22.24 -10.34
C ARG A 160 14.34 -20.82 -10.55
N TYR A 161 13.03 -20.68 -10.69
CA TYR A 161 12.38 -19.38 -10.93
C TYR A 161 11.98 -18.65 -9.65
N LEU A 162 12.08 -19.29 -8.49
CA LEU A 162 11.75 -18.68 -7.19
C LEU A 162 12.49 -17.34 -6.96
N PRO A 163 13.82 -17.21 -7.19
CA PRO A 163 14.50 -15.93 -6.98
C PRO A 163 14.01 -14.80 -7.89
N THR A 164 13.58 -15.14 -9.11
CA THR A 164 13.05 -14.15 -10.07
C THR A 164 11.66 -13.68 -9.62
N LEU A 165 10.82 -14.62 -9.19
CA LEU A 165 9.50 -14.31 -8.64
C LEU A 165 9.61 -13.42 -7.39
N GLU A 166 10.51 -13.75 -6.47
CA GLU A 166 10.75 -12.97 -5.24
C GLU A 166 11.16 -11.53 -5.56
N ALA A 167 12.09 -11.35 -6.50
CA ALA A 167 12.55 -10.02 -6.90
C ALA A 167 11.42 -9.16 -7.49
N GLU A 168 10.57 -9.74 -8.37
CA GLU A 168 9.40 -9.04 -8.90
C GLU A 168 8.36 -8.76 -7.80
N LEU A 169 8.13 -9.71 -6.91
CA LEU A 169 7.15 -9.60 -5.83
C LEU A 169 7.53 -8.48 -4.87
N ASP A 170 8.81 -8.40 -4.47
CA ASP A 170 9.33 -7.33 -3.63
C ASP A 170 9.17 -5.96 -4.31
N GLY A 171 9.43 -5.88 -5.62
CA GLY A 171 9.20 -4.68 -6.42
C GLY A 171 7.74 -4.22 -6.37
N HIS A 172 6.80 -5.14 -6.60
CA HIS A 172 5.37 -4.86 -6.55
C HIS A 172 4.87 -4.51 -5.14
N LEU A 173 5.35 -5.20 -4.10
CA LEU A 173 5.03 -4.90 -2.70
C LEU A 173 5.54 -3.52 -2.29
N ALA A 174 6.76 -3.15 -2.68
CA ALA A 174 7.31 -1.83 -2.43
C ALA A 174 6.50 -0.73 -3.13
N ALA A 175 6.16 -0.93 -4.41
CA ALA A 175 5.32 0.00 -5.18
C ALA A 175 3.93 0.16 -4.56
N HIS A 176 3.28 -0.95 -4.17
CA HIS A 176 1.97 -0.92 -3.53
C HIS A 176 2.01 -0.19 -2.18
N ARG A 177 3.02 -0.44 -1.33
CA ARG A 177 3.21 0.27 -0.05
C ARG A 177 3.45 1.77 -0.27
N ALA A 178 4.23 2.14 -1.28
CA ALA A 178 4.46 3.54 -1.64
C ALA A 178 3.16 4.22 -2.08
N GLN A 179 2.36 3.56 -2.92
CA GLN A 179 1.07 4.07 -3.37
C GLN A 179 0.10 4.25 -2.20
N GLN A 180 -0.03 3.25 -1.31
CA GLN A 180 -0.87 3.36 -0.11
C GLN A 180 -0.45 4.54 0.77
N THR A 181 0.85 4.71 0.99
CA THR A 181 1.39 5.82 1.79
C THR A 181 1.05 7.17 1.14
N SER A 182 1.18 7.27 -0.18
CA SER A 182 0.83 8.48 -0.93
C SER A 182 -0.68 8.78 -0.87
N GLU A 183 -1.53 7.78 -1.07
CA GLU A 183 -2.99 7.95 -1.01
C GLU A 183 -3.47 8.36 0.38
N ILE A 184 -2.90 7.76 1.44
CA ILE A 184 -3.17 8.16 2.82
C ILE A 184 -2.72 9.61 3.04
N GLY A 185 -1.52 9.97 2.55
CA GLY A 185 -0.99 11.33 2.63
C GLY A 185 -1.88 12.35 1.91
N GLU A 186 -2.35 12.04 0.70
CA GLU A 186 -3.25 12.89 -0.06
C GLU A 186 -4.63 13.03 0.60
N ARG A 187 -5.18 11.94 1.14
CA ARG A 187 -6.43 11.99 1.91
C ARG A 187 -6.28 12.82 3.17
N ALA A 188 -5.18 12.65 3.90
CA ALA A 188 -4.89 13.45 5.08
C ALA A 188 -4.74 14.93 4.72
N LEU A 189 -4.06 15.25 3.62
CA LEU A 189 -3.89 16.62 3.13
C LEU A 189 -5.22 17.22 2.65
N ARG A 190 -6.07 16.43 2.01
CA ARG A 190 -7.43 16.84 1.63
C ARG A 190 -8.28 17.12 2.86
N LEU A 191 -8.30 16.21 3.83
CA LEU A 191 -9.01 16.40 5.09
C LEU A 191 -8.50 17.62 5.84
N ALA A 192 -7.18 17.84 5.90
CA ALA A 192 -6.60 19.04 6.51
C ALA A 192 -7.06 20.31 5.79
N ARG A 193 -7.08 20.31 4.44
CA ARG A 193 -7.62 21.43 3.66
C ARG A 193 -9.10 21.65 3.90
N ASP A 194 -9.90 20.59 3.93
CA ASP A 194 -11.35 20.66 4.16
C ASP A 194 -11.64 21.22 5.56
N ILE A 195 -10.88 20.77 6.58
CA ILE A 195 -10.94 21.31 7.94
C ILE A 195 -10.56 22.79 7.95
N LEU A 196 -9.47 23.18 7.28
CA LEU A 196 -9.02 24.57 7.21
C LEU A 196 -9.96 25.47 6.39
N ASP A 197 -10.73 24.92 5.44
CA ASP A 197 -11.70 25.64 4.63
C ASP A 197 -13.08 25.79 5.33
N LEU A 198 -13.31 25.10 6.47
CA LEU A 198 -14.49 25.32 7.33
C LEU A 198 -14.50 26.78 7.84
N ASP A 199 -15.68 27.37 7.96
CA ASP A 199 -15.85 28.78 8.38
C ASP A 199 -15.21 29.09 9.75
N GLU A 200 -15.00 28.07 10.58
CA GLU A 200 -14.33 28.16 11.88
C GLU A 200 -12.81 28.38 11.78
N PHE A 201 -12.18 28.01 10.65
CA PHE A 201 -10.73 28.05 10.44
C PHE A 201 -10.28 28.99 9.30
N ARG A 202 -11.21 29.65 8.59
CA ARG A 202 -10.89 30.62 7.51
C ARG A 202 -10.01 31.80 7.92
N ASP A 203 -9.96 32.11 9.20
CA ASP A 203 -9.14 33.19 9.76
C ASP A 203 -7.73 32.73 10.21
N LEU A 204 -7.34 31.46 9.98
CA LEU A 204 -5.97 30.99 10.25
C LEU A 204 -4.97 31.60 9.24
N ALA A 205 -4.09 32.47 9.73
CA ALA A 205 -2.91 32.90 8.98
C ALA A 205 -1.83 31.82 9.06
N LEU A 206 -1.78 30.94 8.07
CA LEU A 206 -0.67 29.99 7.91
C LEU A 206 0.63 30.73 7.57
N PRO A 207 1.77 30.41 8.20
CA PRO A 207 3.07 30.92 7.79
C PRO A 207 3.38 30.48 6.34
N GLY A 208 3.71 31.42 5.46
CA GLY A 208 4.16 31.12 4.09
C GLY A 208 3.20 31.47 2.93
N GLY A 209 2.09 32.18 3.17
CA GLY A 209 1.34 32.82 2.07
C GLY A 209 0.46 31.89 1.21
N LEU A 210 0.05 30.73 1.74
CA LEU A 210 -0.90 29.82 1.09
C LEU A 210 -2.37 30.28 1.18
N ALA A 211 -2.65 31.42 1.81
CA ALA A 211 -3.95 32.07 1.72
C ALA A 211 -4.20 32.47 0.25
N ARG A 212 -5.10 31.74 -0.40
CA ARG A 212 -5.61 31.97 -1.75
C ARG A 212 -5.64 33.47 -2.08
N ARG A 213 -4.90 33.86 -3.13
CA ARG A 213 -5.19 35.09 -3.88
C ARG A 213 -6.69 35.09 -4.20
N GLY A 214 -7.36 36.13 -3.73
CA GLY A 214 -8.81 36.23 -3.62
C GLY A 214 -9.58 35.79 -4.86
N ARG A 215 -10.61 34.97 -4.62
CA ARG A 215 -11.78 34.95 -5.49
C ARG A 215 -12.48 36.29 -5.32
N PRO A 216 -12.75 37.07 -6.38
CA PRO A 216 -13.46 38.34 -6.25
C PRO A 216 -14.86 38.06 -5.70
N GLU A 217 -15.20 38.70 -4.57
CA GLU A 217 -16.56 38.71 -4.05
C GLU A 217 -17.50 39.31 -5.12
N PRO A 218 -18.70 38.75 -5.32
CA PRO A 218 -19.68 39.38 -6.19
C PRO A 218 -20.09 40.74 -5.60
N PRO A 219 -20.33 41.76 -6.43
CA PRO A 219 -20.66 43.11 -5.98
C PRO A 219 -22.00 43.06 -5.23
N ARG A 220 -21.95 43.24 -3.91
CA ARG A 220 -23.15 43.54 -3.14
C ARG A 220 -23.50 45.01 -3.36
N ASP A 221 -24.71 45.22 -3.89
CA ASP A 221 -25.34 46.53 -4.06
C ASP A 221 -25.26 47.36 -2.77
N ARG A 222 -24.67 48.55 -2.91
CA ARG A 222 -24.58 49.55 -1.86
C ARG A 222 -25.87 50.37 -1.83
N GLY A 223 -26.72 50.10 -0.83
CA GLY A 223 -27.67 51.09 -0.35
C GLY A 223 -26.97 52.16 0.51
N PRO A 224 -27.40 53.43 0.49
CA PRO A 224 -26.66 54.53 1.09
C PRO A 224 -27.02 54.68 2.56
N SER A 225 -26.05 54.49 3.47
CA SER A 225 -26.18 54.99 4.84
C SER A 225 -25.16 56.10 5.15
N ARG A 226 -25.75 57.14 5.73
CA ARG A 226 -25.23 58.46 6.07
C ARG A 226 -23.90 58.48 6.83
N ARG A 227 -23.12 59.49 6.46
CA ARG A 227 -22.05 60.16 7.20
C ARG A 227 -22.21 60.14 8.73
N SER A 228 -21.17 59.72 9.45
CA SER A 228 -20.79 60.33 10.72
C SER A 228 -19.26 60.37 10.89
N ARG A 229 -18.81 61.62 11.04
CA ARG A 229 -17.56 62.22 11.54
C ARG A 229 -16.28 61.40 11.76
N ARG A 230 -15.21 61.99 11.21
CA ARG A 230 -13.81 61.97 11.65
C ARG A 230 -13.67 62.02 13.18
N GLY A 231 -12.88 61.09 13.71
CA GLY A 231 -12.11 61.25 14.94
C GLY A 231 -10.69 60.76 14.67
N THR A 232 -9.75 61.68 14.56
CA THR A 232 -8.31 61.45 14.71
C THR A 232 -8.04 61.00 16.14
N GLY A 233 -7.58 59.77 16.31
CA GLY A 233 -7.22 59.17 17.59
C GLY A 233 -6.22 58.05 17.39
N GLU A 234 -5.19 58.05 18.21
CA GLU A 234 -3.93 57.30 18.15
C GLU A 234 -4.06 55.78 17.90
N PRO A 235 -3.01 55.13 17.37
CA PRO A 235 -2.95 53.67 17.28
C PRO A 235 -3.06 53.05 18.69
N PRO A 236 -3.91 52.03 18.89
CA PRO A 236 -4.05 51.39 20.19
C PRO A 236 -2.75 50.69 20.60
N LYS A 237 -2.22 51.07 21.77
CA LYS A 237 -0.94 50.59 22.35
C LYS A 237 -0.98 49.15 22.88
N SER A 238 -2.05 48.38 22.64
CA SER A 238 -2.14 47.00 23.13
C SER A 238 -3.05 46.16 22.21
N PRO A 239 -2.52 45.21 21.43
CA PRO A 239 -3.34 44.30 20.64
C PRO A 239 -3.88 43.20 21.56
N GLY A 240 -5.21 43.07 21.70
CA GLY A 240 -5.81 41.85 22.26
C GLY A 240 -7.13 41.96 23.03
N THR A 241 -7.63 43.15 23.37
CA THR A 241 -8.79 43.26 24.29
C THR A 241 -10.15 43.42 23.64
N VAL A 242 -10.23 43.49 22.31
CA VAL A 242 -11.53 43.62 21.62
C VAL A 242 -11.89 42.30 20.92
N PRO A 243 -12.97 41.60 21.35
CA PRO A 243 -13.50 40.46 20.63
C PRO A 243 -13.99 40.94 19.26
N SER A 244 -13.35 40.46 18.20
CA SER A 244 -13.83 40.69 16.84
C SER A 244 -15.07 39.83 16.60
N ALA A 245 -16.05 40.35 15.85
CA ALA A 245 -17.24 39.59 15.43
C ALA A 245 -16.92 38.40 14.48
N ARG A 246 -15.67 38.30 14.03
CA ARG A 246 -15.08 37.13 13.35
C ARG A 246 -14.31 36.31 14.39
N GLY A 247 -14.54 35.00 14.44
CA GLY A 247 -14.17 34.09 15.52
C GLY A 247 -12.76 34.21 16.11
N ARG A 248 -12.54 33.52 17.24
CA ARG A 248 -11.25 33.53 17.95
C ARG A 248 -10.13 33.05 17.02
N ARG A 249 -9.31 33.98 16.55
CA ARG A 249 -8.11 33.67 15.75
C ARG A 249 -7.16 32.83 16.59
N ILE A 250 -6.86 31.60 16.13
CA ILE A 250 -5.79 30.80 16.72
C ILE A 250 -4.47 31.40 16.24
N ARG A 251 -3.72 32.01 17.16
CA ARG A 251 -2.40 32.56 16.89
C ARG A 251 -1.36 31.47 17.14
N TYR A 252 -0.29 31.42 16.36
CA TYR A 252 0.83 30.51 16.59
C TYR A 252 2.07 31.30 16.97
N GLU A 253 2.73 30.91 18.05
CA GLU A 253 3.98 31.50 18.53
C GLU A 253 4.98 30.42 18.91
N GLU A 254 6.24 30.65 18.61
CA GLU A 254 7.35 29.78 19.01
C GLU A 254 8.03 30.42 20.21
N VAL A 255 7.94 29.77 21.38
CA VAL A 255 8.48 30.32 22.62
C VAL A 255 9.27 29.25 23.38
N PRO A 256 10.36 29.61 24.05
CA PRO A 256 11.03 28.69 24.95
C PRO A 256 10.11 28.44 26.14
N PHE A 257 9.93 27.17 26.52
CA PHE A 257 9.20 26.84 27.73
C PHE A 257 10.16 26.87 28.93
N GLU A 258 9.61 26.68 30.13
CA GLU A 258 10.41 26.53 31.34
C GLU A 258 11.29 25.27 31.26
N ASP A 259 12.50 25.37 31.79
CA ASP A 259 13.50 24.29 31.76
C ASP A 259 12.89 22.99 32.31
N GLY A 260 12.87 21.94 31.47
CA GLY A 260 12.36 20.62 31.81
C GLY A 260 10.93 20.31 31.33
N SER A 261 10.24 21.27 30.68
CA SER A 261 8.94 20.97 30.07
C SER A 261 9.08 19.97 28.91
N ARG A 262 8.43 18.81 29.05
CA ARG A 262 8.35 17.76 28.01
C ARG A 262 7.22 17.98 27.01
N ALA A 263 6.42 19.03 27.17
CA ALA A 263 5.33 19.31 26.27
C ALA A 263 5.85 19.86 24.94
N HIS A 264 5.26 19.41 23.83
CA HIS A 264 5.59 19.93 22.50
C HIS A 264 4.96 21.31 22.26
N SER A 265 3.76 21.52 22.81
CA SER A 265 3.01 22.77 22.71
C SER A 265 2.05 22.95 23.88
N ARG A 266 1.55 24.18 24.03
CA ARG A 266 0.48 24.53 24.95
C ARG A 266 -0.42 25.61 24.36
N PHE A 267 -1.70 25.59 24.70
CA PHE A 267 -2.63 26.67 24.37
C PHE A 267 -2.73 27.68 25.51
N ALA A 268 -2.28 28.91 25.28
CA ALA A 268 -2.31 29.98 26.27
C ALA A 268 -2.94 31.24 25.67
N ALA A 269 -4.02 31.74 26.28
CA ALA A 269 -4.67 33.00 25.91
C ALA A 269 -5.03 33.14 24.41
N GLY A 270 -5.48 32.05 23.77
CA GLY A 270 -5.82 32.06 22.34
C GLY A 270 -4.64 31.82 21.39
N VAL A 271 -3.46 31.54 21.95
CA VAL A 271 -2.22 31.31 21.21
C VAL A 271 -1.75 29.88 21.43
N VAL A 272 -1.54 29.15 20.33
CA VAL A 272 -0.79 27.90 20.32
C VAL A 272 0.69 28.26 20.40
N GLN A 273 1.29 27.94 21.54
CA GLN A 273 2.71 28.14 21.80
C GLN A 273 3.45 26.82 21.56
N ALA A 274 4.40 26.81 20.62
CA ALA A 274 5.28 25.68 20.39
C ALA A 274 6.57 25.82 21.21
N ASN A 275 6.99 24.74 21.86
CA ASN A 275 8.16 24.72 22.71
C ASN A 275 9.45 24.66 21.89
N THR A 276 10.19 25.77 21.82
CA THR A 276 11.43 25.84 21.03
C THR A 276 12.60 25.07 21.63
N GLN A 277 12.51 24.72 22.92
CA GLN A 277 13.52 23.89 23.59
C GLN A 277 13.28 22.39 23.37
N HIS A 278 12.13 21.98 22.84
CA HIS A 278 11.84 20.56 22.64
C HIS A 278 12.76 19.96 21.57
N PRO A 279 13.37 18.77 21.79
CA PRO A 279 14.27 18.15 20.82
C PRO A 279 13.64 17.98 19.42
N ASP A 280 12.36 17.63 19.37
CA ASP A 280 11.65 17.45 18.09
C ASP A 280 11.41 18.77 17.36
N PHE A 281 11.20 19.88 18.09
CA PHE A 281 11.16 21.20 17.48
C PHE A 281 12.52 21.56 16.88
N GLN A 282 13.61 21.35 17.62
CA GLN A 282 14.97 21.62 17.14
C GLN A 282 15.32 20.76 15.91
N HIS A 283 14.83 19.52 15.87
CA HIS A 283 14.98 18.66 14.70
C HIS A 283 14.19 19.20 13.50
N ALA A 284 12.92 19.56 13.71
CA ALA A 284 12.04 20.10 12.67
C ALA A 284 12.52 21.46 12.14
N ALA A 285 13.10 22.30 13.00
CA ALA A 285 13.61 23.63 12.65
C ALA A 285 14.74 23.62 11.61
N LYS A 286 15.35 22.46 11.34
CA LYS A 286 16.40 22.30 10.32
C LYS A 286 15.89 22.45 8.88
N SER A 287 14.59 22.33 8.64
CA SER A 287 13.98 22.48 7.32
C SER A 287 12.68 23.28 7.42
N SER A 288 12.41 24.14 6.44
CA SER A 288 11.16 24.88 6.35
C SER A 288 9.94 23.96 6.35
N ASP A 289 10.02 22.85 5.62
CA ASP A 289 8.91 21.92 5.45
C ASP A 289 8.65 21.13 6.73
N ALA A 290 9.72 20.71 7.41
CA ALA A 290 9.62 20.00 8.68
C ALA A 290 9.11 20.92 9.79
N ARG A 291 9.54 22.19 9.82
CA ARG A 291 9.04 23.21 10.75
C ARG A 291 7.56 23.51 10.53
N LEU A 292 7.12 23.60 9.28
CA LEU A 292 5.70 23.79 8.94
C LEU A 292 4.85 22.58 9.38
N ALA A 293 5.32 21.36 9.10
CA ALA A 293 4.65 20.14 9.53
C ALA A 293 4.55 20.07 11.07
N TYR A 294 5.62 20.43 11.78
CA TYR A 294 5.64 20.52 13.23
C TYR A 294 4.60 21.53 13.73
N ALA A 295 4.58 22.75 13.18
CA ALA A 295 3.62 23.78 13.56
C ALA A 295 2.16 23.33 13.34
N ALA A 296 1.88 22.68 12.21
CA ALA A 296 0.55 22.13 11.92
C ALA A 296 0.13 21.06 12.94
N LEU A 297 1.05 20.18 13.36
CA LEU A 297 0.79 19.18 14.40
C LEU A 297 0.51 19.82 15.76
N MET A 298 1.25 20.88 16.13
CA MET A 298 0.99 21.61 17.38
C MET A 298 -0.38 22.27 17.38
N ILE A 299 -0.73 22.94 16.29
CA ILE A 299 -2.06 23.56 16.13
C ILE A 299 -3.15 22.49 16.21
N GLY A 300 -2.98 21.36 15.52
CA GLY A 300 -3.92 20.26 15.55
C GLY A 300 -4.08 19.68 16.96
N LYS A 301 -2.98 19.41 17.65
CA LYS A 301 -2.98 18.92 19.04
C LYS A 301 -3.76 19.85 19.95
N GLU A 302 -3.38 21.12 19.98
CA GLU A 302 -3.99 22.09 20.90
C GLU A 302 -5.46 22.37 20.55
N SER A 303 -5.83 22.32 19.26
CA SER A 303 -7.23 22.47 18.84
C SER A 303 -8.10 21.29 19.31
N ILE A 304 -7.58 20.06 19.23
CA ILE A 304 -8.29 18.87 19.74
C ILE A 304 -8.37 18.91 21.26
N ALA A 305 -7.25 19.19 21.93
CA ALA A 305 -7.18 19.26 23.40
C ALA A 305 -8.07 20.39 23.96
N PHE A 306 -8.16 21.54 23.29
CA PHE A 306 -9.03 22.64 23.70
C PHE A 306 -10.52 22.29 23.64
N ASN A 307 -10.92 21.45 22.69
CA ASN A 307 -12.31 21.00 22.54
C ASN A 307 -12.66 19.85 23.49
N ASP A 308 -11.68 19.18 24.08
CA ASP A 308 -11.88 18.13 25.06
C ASP A 308 -12.16 18.71 26.45
N ARG A 309 -13.39 18.51 26.95
CA ARG A 309 -13.79 18.97 28.29
C ARG A 309 -13.29 18.05 29.40
N THR A 310 -12.85 16.83 29.10
CA THR A 310 -12.40 15.87 30.13
C THR A 310 -10.96 16.11 30.56
N GLY A 311 -10.16 16.83 29.74
CA GLY A 311 -8.76 17.17 30.01
C GLY A 311 -7.79 16.01 29.83
N THR A 312 -8.29 14.80 29.53
CA THR A 312 -7.47 13.59 29.40
C THR A 312 -6.85 13.45 28.01
N VAL A 313 -7.47 14.04 26.98
CA VAL A 313 -7.03 13.88 25.59
C VAL A 313 -5.65 14.49 25.35
N GLY A 314 -5.28 15.55 26.06
CA GLY A 314 -3.97 16.20 25.95
C GLY A 314 -2.80 15.24 26.14
N ASP A 315 -2.83 14.42 27.19
CA ASP A 315 -1.77 13.46 27.52
C ASP A 315 -1.65 12.34 26.47
N PHE A 316 -2.78 11.89 25.92
CA PHE A 316 -2.78 10.89 24.84
C PHE A 316 -2.21 11.46 23.54
N LEU A 317 -2.56 12.70 23.21
CA LEU A 317 -2.02 13.40 22.04
C LEU A 317 -0.51 13.63 22.17
N GLU A 318 -0.01 13.99 23.36
CA GLU A 318 1.44 14.09 23.60
C GLU A 318 2.15 12.74 23.34
N LYS A 319 1.64 11.63 23.89
CA LYS A 319 2.21 10.29 23.64
C LYS A 319 2.17 9.88 22.16
N LEU A 320 1.12 10.29 21.44
CA LEU A 320 0.99 10.03 20.01
C LEU A 320 2.03 10.81 19.22
N LEU A 321 2.26 12.09 19.56
CA LEU A 321 3.30 12.90 18.94
C LEU A 321 4.70 12.35 19.23
N ASP A 322 4.99 11.97 20.48
CA ASP A 322 6.23 11.29 20.86
C ASP A 322 6.49 10.05 19.98
N PHE A 323 5.46 9.23 19.78
CA PHE A 323 5.55 8.04 18.93
C PHE A 323 5.79 8.41 17.47
N TYR A 324 5.05 9.38 16.95
CA TYR A 324 5.19 9.89 15.58
C TYR A 324 6.62 10.39 15.33
N PHE A 325 7.16 11.26 16.17
CA PHE A 325 8.51 11.78 15.99
C PHE A 325 9.59 10.70 16.13
N LYS A 326 9.45 9.76 17.08
CA LYS A 326 10.34 8.59 17.19
C LYS A 326 10.31 7.71 15.94
N LEU A 327 9.14 7.49 15.36
CA LEU A 327 8.98 6.71 14.14
C LEU A 327 9.67 7.39 12.95
N HIS A 328 9.50 8.71 12.81
CA HIS A 328 10.09 9.48 11.72
C HIS A 328 11.59 9.74 11.89
N ALA A 329 12.09 9.85 13.12
CA ALA A 329 13.52 9.94 13.40
C ALA A 329 14.27 8.64 13.05
N ARG A 330 13.57 7.49 13.08
CA ARG A 330 14.13 6.16 12.73
C ARG A 330 14.25 5.92 11.22
N LYS A 331 14.14 6.95 10.36
CA LYS A 331 14.38 6.80 8.92
C LYS A 331 15.67 5.99 8.71
N PRO A 332 15.57 4.82 8.06
CA PRO A 332 16.65 3.86 8.07
C PRO A 332 17.84 4.46 7.34
N GLN A 333 18.98 4.51 8.02
CA GLN A 333 20.29 4.72 7.41
C GLN A 333 20.70 3.50 6.54
N ARG A 334 19.74 2.85 5.88
CA ARG A 334 19.96 1.79 4.89
C ARG A 334 20.31 2.46 3.57
N GLY A 335 21.58 2.79 3.38
CA GLY A 335 22.03 3.37 2.11
C GLY A 335 23.45 3.93 2.07
N ARG A 336 24.17 3.99 3.19
CA ARG A 336 25.62 4.19 3.17
C ARG A 336 26.31 2.88 3.56
N ARG A 337 26.27 1.91 2.64
CA ARG A 337 27.27 0.84 2.61
C ARG A 337 28.63 1.56 2.54
N ARG A 338 29.41 1.41 3.61
CA ARG A 338 30.85 1.72 3.61
C ARG A 338 31.43 1.13 2.33
N ALA A 339 31.98 1.98 1.46
CA ALA A 339 33.02 1.53 0.55
C ALA A 339 34.12 0.95 1.42
N ALA A 340 34.24 -0.37 1.43
CA ALA A 340 35.36 -1.05 2.03
C ALA A 340 36.60 -0.70 1.19
N SER A 341 37.61 -0.12 1.84
CA SER A 341 38.94 0.03 1.27
C SER A 341 39.47 -1.34 0.82
N PRO A 342 40.17 -1.44 -0.32
CA PRO A 342 40.84 -2.66 -0.72
C PRO A 342 42.21 -2.69 -0.04
N SER A 343 42.45 -3.64 0.86
CA SER A 343 43.80 -4.09 1.22
C SER A 343 43.71 -5.24 2.23
N ALA A 344 43.92 -6.45 1.75
CA ALA A 344 44.75 -7.46 2.40
C ALA A 344 44.99 -8.57 1.38
N GLU A 345 46.25 -8.70 1.01
CA GLU A 345 46.80 -9.75 0.16
C GLU A 345 46.35 -11.12 0.69
N GLN A 346 45.68 -11.90 -0.16
CA GLN A 346 45.58 -13.33 0.04
C GLN A 346 46.77 -13.97 -0.67
N GLU A 347 47.70 -14.49 0.14
CA GLU A 347 48.71 -15.45 -0.29
C GLU A 347 48.05 -16.59 -1.07
N PRO A 348 48.60 -17.01 -2.22
CA PRO A 348 48.09 -18.16 -2.94
C PRO A 348 48.37 -19.43 -2.13
N LEU A 349 47.29 -20.15 -1.78
CA LEU A 349 47.37 -21.52 -1.30
C LEU A 349 48.01 -22.40 -2.40
N SER A 350 49.27 -22.76 -2.18
CA SER A 350 49.95 -23.80 -2.94
C SER A 350 49.31 -25.16 -2.60
N LEU A 351 48.56 -25.73 -3.54
CA LEU A 351 48.17 -27.13 -3.51
C LEU A 351 49.42 -28.01 -3.68
N PRO A 352 49.62 -29.05 -2.86
CA PRO A 352 50.75 -29.95 -3.00
C PRO A 352 50.58 -30.87 -4.24
N ASP A 353 51.65 -30.97 -5.02
CA ASP A 353 51.81 -31.86 -6.16
C ASP A 353 51.66 -33.34 -5.75
N PRO A 354 50.79 -34.13 -6.38
CA PRO A 354 50.73 -35.57 -6.18
C PRO A 354 51.74 -36.24 -7.11
N GLY A 355 53.01 -36.33 -6.69
CA GLY A 355 53.99 -37.00 -7.54
C GLY A 355 55.44 -36.90 -7.10
N GLN A 356 55.78 -37.41 -5.92
CA GLN A 356 57.13 -37.93 -5.67
C GLN A 356 57.07 -39.24 -4.88
N GLU A 357 56.96 -40.34 -5.63
CA GLU A 357 57.75 -41.53 -5.33
C GLU A 357 59.23 -41.13 -5.33
N ASN A 358 59.98 -41.44 -4.27
CA ASN A 358 60.97 -42.52 -4.33
C ASN A 358 61.94 -42.55 -3.15
N THR A 359 62.25 -43.79 -2.77
CA THR A 359 63.56 -44.30 -2.36
C THR A 359 64.16 -43.92 -1.00
N SER A 360 64.19 -44.98 -0.16
CA SER A 360 65.42 -45.54 0.41
C SER A 360 66.12 -44.76 1.52
N ARG A 361 66.13 -45.33 2.73
CA ARG A 361 67.28 -46.15 3.18
C ARG A 361 67.06 -46.75 4.57
N SER A 362 67.40 -48.03 4.63
CA SER A 362 67.69 -48.85 5.79
C SER A 362 68.79 -48.23 6.67
N LEU A 363 68.64 -48.33 7.99
CA LEU A 363 69.51 -49.07 8.90
C LEU A 363 68.84 -49.22 10.27
#